data_AF-A0A093R7H8-F1
#
_entry.id   AF-A0A093R7H8-F1
#
_cell.length_a   1.000
_cell.length_b   1.000
_cell.length_c   1.000
_cell.angle_alpha   90.00
_cell.angle_beta   90.00
_cell.angle_gamma   90.00
#
_symmetry.space_group_name_H-M   'P 1'
#
loop_
_entity.id
_entity.type
_entity.pdbx_description
1 polymer ?
#
loop_
_entity_poly.entity_id
_entity_poly.type
_entity_poly.pdbx_seq_one_letter_code
_entity_poly.pdbx_strand_id
1 'polypeptide(L)'
;RMKPRKIKEDDAPRTIACPHKGCTKMFRDNSAMRKHLHTHGPRVHVCAECGKAFVESSKLKRHQLVHTGEKPFQCTFEGCGKRFSLDFNLRTHVRIHTGDRPYVCPFDGCNKKFAQSTNLKSHILTHAKAKNNQ
;
A
#
# COMPACT_ATOMS: atom_id res chain seq x y z
N ARG A 1 -21.93 -40.16 0.40
CA ARG A 1 -21.02 -40.20 1.58
C ARG A 1 -19.60 -39.86 1.11
N MET A 2 -19.27 -38.58 0.94
CA MET A 2 -17.92 -38.18 0.55
C MET A 2 -17.01 -38.23 1.77
N LYS A 3 -15.91 -38.98 1.70
CA LYS A 3 -14.92 -39.04 2.77
C LYS A 3 -14.15 -37.71 2.81
N PRO A 4 -13.93 -37.10 3.99
CA PRO A 4 -13.07 -35.93 4.09
C PRO A 4 -11.63 -36.31 3.71
N ARG A 5 -11.04 -35.53 2.79
CA ARG A 5 -9.63 -35.65 2.39
C ARG A 5 -8.78 -35.25 3.60
N LYS A 6 -7.96 -36.17 4.10
CA LYS A 6 -6.94 -35.86 5.11
C LYS A 6 -5.99 -34.83 4.52
N ILE A 7 -5.94 -33.63 5.11
CA ILE A 7 -4.92 -32.63 4.81
C ILE A 7 -3.61 -33.21 5.37
N LYS A 8 -2.62 -33.43 4.51
CA LYS A 8 -1.28 -33.82 4.95
C LYS A 8 -0.60 -32.55 5.48
N GLU A 9 0.13 -32.66 6.58
CA GLU A 9 0.83 -31.53 7.23
C GLU A 9 1.95 -30.91 6.35
N ASP A 10 2.19 -31.46 5.15
CA ASP A 10 3.25 -31.06 4.23
C ASP A 10 2.85 -30.00 3.16
N ASP A 11 1.61 -29.50 3.20
CA ASP A 11 1.07 -28.53 2.20
C ASP A 11 1.37 -27.05 2.51
N ALA A 12 2.38 -26.76 3.35
CA ALA A 12 2.82 -25.38 3.55
C ALA A 12 3.49 -24.87 2.26
N PRO A 13 3.05 -23.74 1.67
CA PRO A 13 3.70 -23.20 0.50
C PRO A 13 5.17 -22.91 0.83
N ARG A 14 6.08 -23.53 0.06
CA ARG A 14 7.53 -23.26 0.16
C ARG A 14 7.74 -21.78 -0.10
N THR A 15 7.87 -21.02 0.97
CA THR A 15 8.07 -19.58 0.95
C THR A 15 9.53 -19.29 1.26
N ILE A 16 10.07 -18.27 0.61
CA ILE A 16 11.49 -17.90 0.70
C ILE A 16 11.60 -16.69 1.62
N ALA A 17 12.33 -16.83 2.71
CA ALA A 17 12.60 -15.73 3.64
C ALA A 17 13.61 -14.73 3.05
N CYS A 18 13.48 -13.46 3.40
CA CYS A 18 14.49 -12.45 3.11
C CYS A 18 15.78 -12.75 3.91
N PRO A 19 16.96 -12.77 3.28
CA PRO A 19 18.22 -13.00 3.98
C PRO A 19 18.70 -11.78 4.78
N HIS A 20 18.07 -10.61 4.62
CA HIS A 20 18.48 -9.41 5.34
C HIS A 20 18.19 -9.53 6.84
N LYS A 21 19.23 -9.32 7.65
CA LYS A 21 19.13 -9.40 9.12
C LYS A 21 18.01 -8.48 9.64
N GLY A 22 17.10 -9.03 10.43
CA GLY A 22 15.95 -8.29 10.98
C GLY A 22 14.77 -8.13 10.01
N CYS A 23 14.85 -8.63 8.77
CA CYS A 23 13.72 -8.66 7.86
C CYS A 23 12.94 -9.98 7.99
N THR A 24 11.66 -9.89 8.36
CA THR A 24 10.77 -11.06 8.52
C THR A 24 9.95 -11.37 7.27
N LYS A 25 10.23 -10.72 6.14
CA LYS A 25 9.44 -10.89 4.91
C LYS A 25 9.68 -12.24 4.27
N MET A 26 8.59 -12.85 3.81
CA MET A 26 8.59 -14.10 3.05
C MET A 26 7.99 -13.89 1.67
N PHE A 27 8.46 -14.66 0.69
CA PHE A 27 8.11 -14.51 -0.73
C PHE A 27 7.69 -15.84 -1.33
N ARG A 28 6.79 -15.80 -2.31
CA ARG A 28 6.35 -16.99 -3.06
C ARG A 28 7.44 -17.56 -3.99
N ASP A 29 8.38 -16.71 -4.42
CA ASP A 29 9.42 -17.05 -5.38
C ASP A 29 10.69 -16.21 -5.17
N ASN A 30 11.82 -16.71 -5.69
CA ASN A 30 13.15 -16.08 -5.52
C ASN A 30 13.26 -14.74 -6.27
N SER A 31 12.52 -14.57 -7.38
CA SER A 31 12.54 -13.34 -8.16
C SER A 31 11.94 -12.19 -7.35
N ALA A 32 10.81 -12.43 -6.69
CA ALA A 32 10.15 -11.49 -5.80
C ALA A 32 11.04 -11.14 -4.59
N MET A 33 11.68 -12.15 -3.97
CA MET A 33 12.62 -11.91 -2.86
C MET A 33 13.82 -11.06 -3.31
N ARG A 34 14.45 -11.37 -4.45
CA ARG A 34 15.57 -10.59 -4.99
C ARG A 34 15.18 -9.15 -5.28
N LYS A 35 14.01 -8.92 -5.87
CA LYS A 35 13.47 -7.56 -6.09
C LYS A 35 13.27 -6.83 -4.76
N HIS A 36 12.77 -7.52 -3.74
CA HIS A 36 12.63 -6.95 -2.41
C HIS A 36 13.98 -6.61 -1.77
N LEU A 37 15.01 -7.43 -1.96
CA LEU A 37 16.33 -7.19 -1.36
C LEU A 37 16.90 -5.81 -1.75
N HIS A 38 16.56 -5.31 -2.93
CA HIS A 38 16.91 -3.94 -3.34
C HIS A 38 16.44 -2.90 -2.32
N THR A 39 15.28 -3.08 -1.67
CA THR A 39 14.76 -2.14 -0.65
C THR A 39 15.62 -2.04 0.61
N HIS A 40 16.52 -3.00 0.84
CA HIS A 40 17.53 -2.97 1.90
C HIS A 40 18.89 -2.40 1.42
N GLY A 41 19.01 -2.08 0.13
CA GLY A 41 20.20 -1.50 -0.45
C GLY A 41 20.50 -0.10 0.07
N PRO A 42 21.71 0.40 -0.19
CA PRO A 42 22.10 1.75 0.21
C PRO A 42 21.21 2.79 -0.49
N ARG A 43 20.89 3.86 0.24
CA ARG A 43 20.11 4.98 -0.27
C ARG A 43 21.04 5.95 -1.00
N VAL A 44 21.45 5.59 -2.21
CA VAL A 44 22.46 6.35 -2.99
C VAL A 44 21.88 7.53 -3.77
N HIS A 45 20.55 7.58 -3.95
CA HIS A 45 19.91 8.65 -4.70
C HIS A 45 19.47 9.76 -3.77
N VAL A 46 20.29 10.81 -3.65
CA VAL A 46 20.08 11.94 -2.74
C VAL A 46 19.41 13.11 -3.47
N CYS A 47 18.39 13.70 -2.86
CA CYS A 47 17.80 14.95 -3.32
C CYS A 47 18.71 16.11 -2.99
N ALA A 48 19.17 16.85 -4.01
CA ALA A 48 20.04 18.01 -3.83
C ALA A 48 19.36 19.15 -3.05
N GLU A 49 18.04 19.27 -3.13
CA GLU A 49 17.30 20.37 -2.49
C GLU A 49 17.04 20.17 -0.99
N CYS A 50 16.91 18.93 -0.53
CA CYS A 50 16.56 18.65 0.87
C CYS A 50 17.35 17.51 1.53
N GLY A 51 18.35 16.96 0.85
CA GLY A 51 19.21 15.88 1.36
C GLY A 51 18.52 14.52 1.54
N LYS A 52 17.22 14.39 1.24
CA LYS A 52 16.50 13.11 1.39
C LYS A 52 17.06 12.06 0.44
N ALA A 53 17.40 10.90 1.00
CA ALA A 53 18.02 9.80 0.27
C ALA A 53 17.02 8.65 -0.02
N PHE A 54 17.12 8.10 -1.22
CA PHE A 54 16.27 7.03 -1.74
C PHE A 54 17.11 5.87 -2.26
N VAL A 55 16.56 4.66 -2.12
CA VAL A 55 17.15 3.43 -2.66
C VAL A 55 17.06 3.39 -4.18
N GLU A 56 15.93 3.83 -4.73
CA GLU A 56 15.64 3.78 -6.17
C GLU A 56 15.64 5.20 -6.78
N SER A 57 16.26 5.38 -7.95
CA SER A 57 16.27 6.66 -8.67
C SER A 57 14.87 7.13 -9.08
N SER A 58 13.97 6.19 -9.39
CA SER A 58 12.57 6.48 -9.71
C SER A 58 11.83 7.15 -8.54
N LYS A 59 12.16 6.77 -7.29
CA LYS A 59 11.59 7.37 -6.08
C LYS A 59 12.12 8.78 -5.86
N LEU A 60 13.41 9.02 -6.15
CA LEU A 60 13.97 10.36 -6.15
C LEU A 60 13.30 11.25 -7.21
N LYS A 61 13.22 10.81 -8.48
CA LYS A 61 12.54 11.56 -9.55
C LYS A 61 11.11 11.92 -9.16
N ARG A 62 10.36 10.97 -8.61
CA ARG A 62 9.01 11.20 -8.09
C ARG A 62 8.98 12.19 -6.93
N HIS A 63 9.96 12.13 -6.04
CA HIS A 63 10.07 13.04 -4.91
C HIS A 63 10.32 14.48 -5.37
N GLN A 64 11.04 14.70 -6.48
CA GLN A 64 11.28 16.05 -7.02
C GLN A 64 9.99 16.81 -7.36
N LEU A 65 8.88 16.10 -7.63
CA LEU A 65 7.57 16.73 -7.85
C LEU A 65 7.05 17.50 -6.62
N VAL A 66 7.59 17.22 -5.43
CA VAL A 66 7.28 17.99 -4.20
C VAL A 66 7.91 19.39 -4.26
N HIS A 67 9.07 19.50 -4.90
CA HIS A 67 9.83 20.72 -5.03
C HIS A 67 9.37 21.57 -6.21
N THR A 68 9.20 20.94 -7.38
CA THR A 68 8.72 21.64 -8.58
C THR A 68 7.25 22.02 -8.50
N GLY A 69 6.48 21.36 -7.63
CA GLY A 69 5.03 21.51 -7.57
C GLY A 69 4.28 20.98 -8.79
N GLU A 70 4.98 20.28 -9.70
CA GLU A 70 4.41 19.76 -10.93
C GLU A 70 3.31 18.72 -10.62
N LYS A 71 2.17 18.89 -11.29
CA LYS A 71 1.01 18.01 -11.16
C LYS A 71 0.57 17.53 -12.55
N PRO A 72 1.23 16.51 -13.11
CA PRO A 72 0.98 16.08 -14.49
C PRO A 72 -0.42 15.51 -14.69
N PHE A 73 -1.00 14.92 -13.64
CA PHE A 73 -2.22 14.13 -13.74
C PHE A 73 -3.44 14.98 -13.39
N GLN A 74 -4.29 15.28 -14.38
CA GLN A 74 -5.51 16.07 -14.19
C GLN A 74 -6.75 15.16 -14.09
N CYS A 75 -7.67 15.52 -13.21
CA CYS A 75 -9.00 14.92 -13.14
C CYS A 75 -9.83 15.36 -14.34
N THR A 76 -10.32 14.37 -15.09
CA THR A 76 -11.14 14.57 -16.29
C THR A 76 -12.64 14.61 -15.97
N PHE A 77 -13.02 14.64 -14.69
CA PHE A 77 -14.43 14.78 -14.31
C PHE A 77 -14.85 16.23 -14.54
N GLU A 78 -15.98 16.43 -15.23
CA GLU A 78 -16.48 17.74 -15.60
C GLU A 78 -16.61 18.66 -14.37
N GLY A 79 -16.08 19.88 -14.49
CA GLY A 79 -16.06 20.88 -13.41
C GLY A 79 -15.06 20.64 -12.27
N CYS A 80 -14.30 19.54 -12.25
CA CYS A 80 -13.35 19.27 -11.16
C CYS A 80 -12.01 20.01 -11.32
N GLY A 81 -11.35 19.86 -12.48
CA GLY A 81 -10.07 20.51 -12.80
C GLY A 81 -8.88 20.19 -11.88
N LYS A 82 -9.06 19.36 -10.83
CA LYS A 82 -8.00 19.07 -9.85
C LYS A 82 -6.84 18.32 -10.48
N ARG A 83 -5.61 18.69 -10.10
CA ARG A 83 -4.37 18.07 -10.57
C ARG A 83 -3.61 17.39 -9.44
N PHE A 84 -2.90 16.32 -9.77
CA PHE A 84 -2.13 15.49 -8.86
C PHE A 84 -0.73 15.27 -9.40
N SER A 85 0.26 15.20 -8.50
CA SER A 85 1.63 14.87 -8.85
C SER A 85 1.79 13.40 -9.24
N LEU A 86 0.90 12.52 -8.76
CA LEU A 86 0.99 11.07 -8.95
C LEU A 86 -0.32 10.51 -9.48
N ASP A 87 -0.22 9.61 -10.47
CA ASP A 87 -1.35 8.92 -11.06
C ASP A 87 -2.23 8.17 -10.03
N PHE A 88 -1.63 7.44 -9.08
CA PHE A 88 -2.42 6.71 -8.09
C PHE A 88 -3.21 7.64 -7.15
N ASN A 89 -2.73 8.88 -6.92
CA ASN A 89 -3.47 9.89 -6.16
C ASN A 89 -4.69 10.36 -6.95
N LEU A 90 -4.55 10.56 -8.28
CA LEU A 90 -5.67 10.87 -9.16
C LEU A 90 -6.70 9.72 -9.14
N ARG A 91 -6.28 8.46 -9.31
CA ARG A 91 -7.18 7.29 -9.27
C ARG A 91 -7.95 7.19 -7.95
N THR A 92 -7.27 7.46 -6.84
CA THR A 92 -7.90 7.48 -5.52
C THR A 92 -8.89 8.64 -5.38
N HIS A 93 -8.56 9.81 -5.92
CA HIS A 93 -9.44 10.97 -5.93
C HIS A 93 -10.71 10.76 -6.76
N VAL A 94 -10.61 10.11 -7.93
CA VAL A 94 -11.76 9.84 -8.81
C VAL A 94 -12.88 9.07 -8.08
N ARG A 95 -12.55 8.27 -7.06
CA ARG A 95 -13.54 7.58 -6.21
C ARG A 95 -14.52 8.52 -5.51
N ILE A 96 -14.13 9.78 -5.29
CA ILE A 96 -15.02 10.79 -4.71
C ILE A 96 -16.15 11.14 -5.68
N HIS A 97 -15.87 11.17 -6.98
CA HIS A 97 -16.87 11.44 -8.02
C HIS A 97 -17.75 10.23 -8.30
N THR A 98 -17.16 9.04 -8.36
CA THR A 98 -17.92 7.81 -8.66
C THR A 98 -18.67 7.25 -7.44
N GLY A 99 -18.36 7.73 -6.24
CA GLY A 99 -18.88 7.16 -4.99
C GLY A 99 -18.27 5.80 -4.64
N ASP A 100 -17.22 5.35 -5.35
CA ASP A 100 -16.58 4.05 -5.11
C ASP A 100 -15.93 3.98 -3.72
N ARG A 101 -16.30 2.95 -2.95
CA ARG A 101 -15.82 2.72 -1.58
C ARG A 101 -15.42 1.25 -1.40
N PRO A 102 -14.27 0.84 -1.98
CA PRO A 102 -13.89 -0.57 -2.04
C PRO A 102 -13.42 -1.13 -0.69
N TYR A 103 -13.14 -0.28 0.29
CA TYR A 103 -12.63 -0.70 1.59
C TYR A 103 -13.76 -0.84 2.60
N VAL A 104 -14.19 -2.08 2.83
CA VAL A 104 -15.27 -2.42 3.76
C VAL A 104 -14.69 -2.75 5.14
N CYS A 105 -15.36 -2.32 6.20
CA CYS A 105 -15.00 -2.70 7.55
C CYS A 105 -15.16 -4.22 7.76
N PRO A 106 -14.14 -4.92 8.31
CA PRO A 106 -14.21 -6.37 8.51
C PRO A 106 -14.94 -6.78 9.80
N PHE A 107 -15.37 -5.83 10.63
CA PHE A 107 -16.06 -6.12 11.90
C PHE A 107 -17.54 -6.44 11.64
N ASP A 108 -17.99 -7.56 12.19
CA ASP A 108 -19.39 -7.96 12.12
C ASP A 108 -20.31 -6.90 12.74
N GLY A 109 -21.46 -6.65 12.10
CA GLY A 109 -22.37 -5.56 12.46
C GLY A 109 -21.92 -4.14 12.07
N CYS A 110 -20.72 -3.96 11.50
CA CYS A 110 -20.23 -2.64 11.05
C CYS A 110 -20.24 -2.49 9.52
N ASN A 111 -21.28 -1.86 8.97
CA ASN A 111 -21.47 -1.67 7.52
C ASN A 111 -20.70 -0.48 6.90
N LYS A 112 -19.71 0.10 7.61
CA LYS A 112 -18.97 1.27 7.13
C LYS A 112 -18.02 0.91 5.97
N LYS A 113 -18.09 1.70 4.90
CA LYS A 113 -17.24 1.59 3.69
C LYS A 113 -16.46 2.88 3.46
N PHE A 114 -15.25 2.75 2.92
CA PHE A 114 -14.32 3.86 2.72
C PHE A 114 -13.73 3.86 1.31
N ALA A 115 -13.45 5.06 0.79
CA ALA A 115 -12.76 5.25 -0.49
C ALA A 115 -11.24 5.03 -0.40
N GLN A 116 -10.67 5.10 0.81
CA GLN A 116 -9.23 4.93 1.08
C GLN A 116 -8.96 3.93 2.20
N SER A 117 -7.90 3.15 2.06
CA SER A 117 -7.51 2.12 3.04
C SER A 117 -7.01 2.71 4.35
N THR A 118 -6.38 3.89 4.31
CA THR A 118 -5.95 4.65 5.50
C THR A 118 -7.14 5.04 6.38
N ASN A 119 -8.23 5.51 5.78
CA ASN A 119 -9.46 5.83 6.49
C ASN A 119 -10.08 4.58 7.12
N LEU A 120 -10.11 3.45 6.39
CA LEU A 120 -10.54 2.18 6.96
C LEU A 120 -9.66 1.76 8.16
N LYS A 121 -8.33 1.85 8.04
CA LYS A 121 -7.41 1.50 9.14
C LYS A 121 -7.65 2.35 10.37
N SER A 122 -7.80 3.67 10.21
CA SER A 122 -8.12 4.58 11.31
C SER A 122 -9.46 4.23 11.95
N HIS A 123 -10.48 3.92 11.14
CA HIS A 123 -11.77 3.45 11.64
C HIS A 123 -11.66 2.13 12.40
N ILE A 124 -10.89 1.16 11.92
CA ILE A 124 -10.69 -0.13 12.62
C ILE A 124 -10.14 0.09 14.03
N LEU A 125 -9.26 1.08 14.23
CA LEU A 125 -8.74 1.42 15.56
C LEU A 125 -9.83 1.91 16.52
N THR A 126 -10.96 2.43 16.05
CA THR A 126 -12.08 2.82 16.92
C THR A 126 -12.77 1.61 17.54
N HIS A 127 -12.78 0.46 16.84
CA HIS A 127 -13.32 -0.79 17.37
C HIS A 127 -12.44 -1.38 18.46
N ALA A 128 -11.10 -1.25 18.33
CA ALA A 128 -10.17 -1.69 19.35
C ALA A 128 -10.30 -0.86 20.64
N LYS A 129 -10.51 0.46 20.52
CA LYS A 129 -10.75 1.35 21.67
C LYS A 129 -12.07 1.06 22.37
N ALA A 130 -13.12 0.71 21.62
CA ALA A 130 -14.42 0.36 22.19
C ALA A 130 -14.38 -0.95 23.00
N LYS A 131 -13.51 -1.91 22.63
CA LYS A 131 -13.36 -3.20 23.34
C LYS A 131 -12.55 -3.11 24.64
N ASN A 132 -11.75 -2.07 24.85
CA ASN A 132 -10.92 -1.90 26.04
C ASN A 132 -11.59 -1.07 27.16
N ASN A 133 -12.79 -0.53 26.90
CA ASN A 133 -13.57 0.23 27.87
C ASN A 133 -14.77 -0.58 28.40
N GLN A 134 -14.69 -1.91 28.35
CA GLN A 134 -15.67 -2.83 28.90
C GLN A 134 -14.99 -3.87 29.78
#